data_AF-A0AAQ3S6V6-F1
#
_entry.id   AF-A0AAQ3S6V6-F1
#
_cell.length_a   1.000
_cell.length_b   1.000
_cell.length_c   1.000
_cell.angle_alpha   90.00
_cell.angle_beta   90.00
_cell.angle_gamma   90.00
#
_symmetry.space_group_name_H-M   'P 1'
#
loop_
_entity.id
_entity.type
_entity.pdbx_description
1 polymer ?
#
loop_
_entity_poly.entity_id
_entity_poly.type
_entity_poly.pdbx_seq_one_letter_code
_entity_poly.pdbx_strand_id
1 'polypeptide(L)'
;MEPGLIISKTFMDIEFPKGHIGVKSFDAELVDQEGNSIPSYETYLHHWFAVKYHQNITMSHDPKLIRQEDFIYLRNEGTCNDYILPHYWGFGVESRGTTSKIPDPFAIEVGNPAKIQNGFEEKWLLNIMVIDTRGAQDKKGCTECRCDLINLPKDFYNVTRDIHNQKLTPATYKGGLFCCQDNVQCKLSEGFQGPRKNVSMRYKISWVDWNEYQIPLKVYILDSTDKAEYSIQPNGVGDTPVVQKADIPMEKGGYLIFGTAHMHSGVVNATLYGEDGRTLCTATPKYGTGTEAGNEEGYLTGMSVCYPEPGSIQIKDGEVLTVESRYRNEFRTGAMGHFYMYIAENLP
;
A
#
# COMPACT_ATOMS: atom_id res chain seq x y z
N MET A 1 19.73 4.32 -8.81
CA MET A 1 18.64 4.63 -9.75
C MET A 1 19.14 5.64 -10.76
N GLU A 2 19.00 5.31 -12.04
CA GLU A 2 19.19 6.24 -13.16
C GLU A 2 17.88 7.02 -13.39
N PRO A 3 17.92 8.18 -14.06
CA PRO A 3 16.71 8.93 -14.39
C PRO A 3 15.65 8.07 -15.08
N GLY A 4 14.39 8.19 -14.68
CA GLY A 4 13.27 7.44 -15.26
C GLY A 4 13.16 5.98 -14.79
N LEU A 5 14.15 5.43 -14.09
CA LEU A 5 14.18 4.01 -13.74
C LEU A 5 13.08 3.64 -12.75
N ILE A 6 12.36 2.56 -13.04
CA ILE A 6 11.41 1.91 -12.15
C ILE A 6 12.09 0.71 -11.51
N ILE A 7 12.08 0.66 -10.18
CA ILE A 7 12.63 -0.44 -9.39
C ILE A 7 11.51 -1.01 -8.53
N SER A 8 11.30 -2.32 -8.63
CA SER A 8 10.45 -3.08 -7.71
C SER A 8 11.28 -4.19 -7.07
N LYS A 9 11.36 -4.21 -5.74
CA LYS A 9 12.21 -5.15 -4.99
C LYS A 9 11.50 -5.67 -3.75
N THR A 10 11.78 -6.92 -3.42
CA THR A 10 11.42 -7.54 -2.15
C THR A 10 12.68 -7.75 -1.32
N PHE A 11 12.68 -7.21 -0.12
CA PHE A 11 13.71 -7.40 0.90
C PHE A 11 13.15 -8.36 1.95
N MET A 12 13.70 -9.57 1.99
CA MET A 12 13.35 -10.57 3.02
C MET A 12 14.14 -10.29 4.30
N ASP A 13 13.61 -10.77 5.44
CA ASP A 13 14.29 -10.72 6.74
C ASP A 13 14.77 -9.30 7.11
N ILE A 14 13.86 -8.32 6.98
CA ILE A 14 14.16 -6.94 7.39
C ILE A 14 14.40 -6.88 8.90
N GLU A 15 15.22 -5.93 9.35
CA GLU A 15 15.42 -5.72 10.77
C GLU A 15 14.11 -5.32 11.45
N PHE A 16 13.62 -6.18 12.34
CA PHE A 16 12.36 -6.01 13.03
C PHE A 16 12.56 -6.32 14.53
N PRO A 17 11.86 -5.63 15.45
CA PRO A 17 11.95 -5.93 16.88
C PRO A 17 11.61 -7.40 17.20
N LYS A 18 12.41 -8.02 18.06
CA LYS A 18 12.31 -9.46 18.39
C LYS A 18 11.56 -9.69 19.70
N GLY A 19 11.05 -10.90 19.87
CA GLY A 19 10.31 -11.32 21.05
C GLY A 19 8.79 -11.22 20.84
N HIS A 20 8.03 -11.42 21.93
CA HIS A 20 6.58 -11.27 21.92
C HIS A 20 6.23 -9.82 22.24
N ILE A 21 5.79 -9.08 21.23
CA ILE A 21 5.62 -7.63 21.28
C ILE A 21 4.28 -7.18 20.69
N GLY A 22 3.87 -5.97 21.04
CA GLY A 22 2.79 -5.24 20.39
C GLY A 22 3.35 -4.10 19.55
N VAL A 23 3.21 -4.19 18.22
CA VAL A 23 3.61 -3.10 17.31
C VAL A 23 2.58 -1.97 17.38
N LYS A 24 3.09 -0.75 17.53
CA LYS A 24 2.32 0.48 17.74
C LYS A 24 2.34 1.44 16.55
N SER A 25 3.37 1.37 15.70
CA SER A 25 3.44 2.10 14.43
C SER A 25 4.52 1.50 13.53
N PHE A 26 4.36 1.68 12.22
CA PHE A 26 5.36 1.36 11.20
C PHE A 26 5.30 2.42 10.11
N ASP A 27 6.27 3.33 10.13
CA ASP A 27 6.37 4.44 9.18
C ASP A 27 7.60 4.25 8.29
N ALA A 28 7.49 4.57 7.00
CA ALA A 28 8.61 4.45 6.06
C ALA A 28 8.65 5.59 5.02
N GLU A 29 9.85 5.90 4.54
CA GLU A 29 10.09 6.91 3.52
C GLU A 29 11.38 6.64 2.71
N LEU A 30 11.56 7.37 1.61
CA LEU A 30 12.78 7.34 0.82
C LEU A 30 13.75 8.43 1.26
N VAL A 31 15.02 8.04 1.39
CA VAL A 31 16.13 8.94 1.73
C VAL A 31 17.30 8.80 0.76
N ASP A 32 18.08 9.87 0.63
CA ASP A 32 19.33 9.89 -0.12
C ASP A 32 20.50 9.24 0.65
N GLN A 33 21.71 9.38 0.13
CA GLN A 33 22.92 8.78 0.74
C GLN A 33 23.28 9.44 2.07
N GLU A 34 22.93 10.71 2.22
CA GLU A 34 23.16 11.54 3.38
C GLU A 34 22.05 11.38 4.43
N GLY A 35 20.98 10.64 4.11
CA GLY A 35 19.85 10.38 4.99
C GLY A 35 18.76 11.48 4.97
N ASN A 36 18.80 12.39 4.00
CA ASN A 36 17.76 13.40 3.81
C ASN A 36 16.57 12.80 3.05
N SER A 37 15.37 13.24 3.41
CA SER A 37 14.15 12.83 2.71
C SER A 37 14.16 13.31 1.26
N ILE A 38 13.83 12.42 0.33
CA ILE A 38 13.83 12.75 -1.11
C ILE A 38 12.48 13.33 -1.53
N PRO A 39 12.44 14.43 -2.29
CA PRO A 39 11.20 14.95 -2.85
C PRO A 39 10.55 14.01 -3.87
N SER A 40 9.23 13.88 -3.83
CA SER A 40 8.44 12.97 -4.67
C SER A 40 8.50 13.29 -6.16
N TYR A 41 8.82 14.53 -6.52
CA TYR A 41 9.01 14.94 -7.91
C TYR A 41 10.38 14.54 -8.49
N GLU A 42 11.28 14.01 -7.66
CA GLU A 42 12.54 13.39 -8.08
C GLU A 42 12.49 11.87 -8.01
N THR A 43 12.02 11.33 -6.88
CA THR A 43 11.83 9.90 -6.69
C THR A 43 10.55 9.66 -5.95
N TYR A 44 9.66 8.97 -6.64
CA TYR A 44 8.33 8.67 -6.17
C TYR A 44 8.33 7.28 -5.54
N LEU A 45 8.00 7.23 -4.24
CA LEU A 45 7.66 5.98 -3.56
C LEU A 45 6.26 5.58 -4.03
N HIS A 46 6.17 4.71 -5.03
CA HIS A 46 4.88 4.35 -5.59
C HIS A 46 4.09 3.50 -4.59
N HIS A 47 4.72 2.47 -4.05
CA HIS A 47 4.21 1.76 -2.89
C HIS A 47 5.35 1.15 -2.10
N TRP A 48 5.07 0.88 -0.83
CA TRP A 48 5.78 -0.09 -0.02
C TRP A 48 4.77 -0.86 0.80
N PHE A 49 5.11 -2.09 1.14
CA PHE A 49 4.32 -2.83 2.09
C PHE A 49 5.14 -3.90 2.81
N ALA A 50 4.78 -4.15 4.06
CA ALA A 50 5.40 -5.14 4.91
C ALA A 50 4.48 -6.36 5.11
N VAL A 51 5.01 -7.54 4.82
CA VAL A 51 4.31 -8.81 4.96
C VAL A 51 4.99 -9.63 6.04
N LYS A 52 4.18 -10.19 6.93
CA LYS A 52 4.62 -11.11 7.97
C LYS A 52 4.70 -12.51 7.39
N TYR A 53 5.75 -13.26 7.69
CA TYR A 53 5.87 -14.65 7.27
C TYR A 53 6.59 -15.49 8.30
N HIS A 54 6.32 -16.79 8.32
CA HIS A 54 7.07 -17.76 9.10
C HIS A 54 8.05 -18.47 8.19
N GLN A 55 9.30 -18.60 8.64
CA GLN A 55 10.36 -19.28 7.92
C GLN A 55 10.79 -20.53 8.69
N ASN A 56 10.97 -21.65 7.98
CA ASN A 56 11.54 -22.85 8.57
C ASN A 56 13.00 -22.61 8.99
N ILE A 57 13.33 -22.86 10.26
CA ILE A 57 14.68 -22.62 10.81
C ILE A 57 15.74 -23.57 10.22
N THR A 58 15.33 -24.72 9.67
CA THR A 58 16.23 -25.68 9.01
C THR A 58 16.35 -25.46 7.51
N MET A 59 15.78 -24.36 6.99
CA MET A 59 15.83 -24.05 5.56
C MET A 59 17.29 -23.96 5.07
N SER A 60 17.53 -24.52 3.88
CA SER A 60 18.85 -24.45 3.26
C SER A 60 19.23 -23.02 2.92
N HIS A 61 20.53 -22.71 3.05
CA HIS A 61 21.10 -21.48 2.52
C HIS A 61 21.37 -21.54 1.01
N ASP A 62 21.34 -22.73 0.41
CA ASP A 62 21.41 -22.90 -1.05
C ASP A 62 20.03 -22.62 -1.66
N PRO A 63 19.89 -21.56 -2.49
CA PRO A 63 18.62 -21.19 -3.11
C PRO A 63 17.98 -22.31 -3.93
N LYS A 64 18.76 -23.26 -4.45
CA LYS A 64 18.25 -24.40 -5.23
C LYS A 64 17.53 -25.45 -4.38
N LEU A 65 17.77 -25.44 -3.07
CA LEU A 65 17.22 -26.39 -2.12
C LEU A 65 16.09 -25.79 -1.27
N ILE A 66 15.80 -24.51 -1.44
CA ILE A 66 14.68 -23.82 -0.79
C ILE A 66 13.39 -24.31 -1.42
N ARG A 67 12.44 -24.73 -0.58
CA ARG A 67 11.12 -25.20 -1.01
C ARG A 67 10.06 -24.18 -0.65
N GLN A 68 8.94 -24.20 -1.35
CA GLN A 68 7.85 -23.26 -1.09
C GLN A 68 7.28 -23.44 0.33
N GLU A 69 7.23 -24.67 0.82
CA GLU A 69 6.80 -25.01 2.18
C GLU A 69 7.73 -24.50 3.30
N ASP A 70 8.93 -24.00 2.95
CA ASP A 70 9.83 -23.39 3.94
C ASP A 70 9.37 -21.97 4.32
N PHE A 71 8.36 -21.41 3.63
CA PHE A 71 7.74 -20.12 3.93
C PHE A 71 6.22 -20.22 4.08
N ILE A 72 5.71 -19.61 5.16
CA ILE A 72 4.27 -19.45 5.38
C ILE A 72 3.99 -17.95 5.49
N TYR A 73 3.46 -17.36 4.41
CA TYR A 73 3.08 -15.95 4.40
C TYR A 73 1.77 -15.76 5.18
N LEU A 74 1.83 -14.94 6.23
CA LEU A 74 0.67 -14.58 7.04
C LEU A 74 0.03 -13.33 6.48
N ARG A 75 -1.26 -13.41 6.17
CA ARG A 75 -2.04 -12.33 5.56
C ARG A 75 -2.80 -11.53 6.61
N ASN A 76 -3.27 -10.35 6.23
CA ASN A 76 -4.30 -9.64 6.98
C ASN A 76 -5.67 -10.34 6.80
N GLU A 77 -6.70 -9.86 7.49
CA GLU A 77 -8.03 -10.47 7.57
C GLU A 77 -9.00 -9.95 6.48
N GLY A 78 -8.53 -9.11 5.56
CA GLY A 78 -9.31 -8.54 4.45
C GLY A 78 -9.73 -9.57 3.39
N THR A 79 -10.63 -9.18 2.48
CA THR A 79 -11.29 -10.10 1.53
C THR A 79 -10.53 -10.33 0.22
N CYS A 80 -9.49 -9.56 -0.09
CA CYS A 80 -8.70 -9.65 -1.33
C CYS A 80 -7.70 -10.83 -1.33
N ASN A 81 -8.13 -12.00 -0.84
CA ASN A 81 -7.26 -13.10 -0.43
C ASN A 81 -6.63 -13.95 -1.54
N ASP A 82 -6.74 -13.59 -2.82
CA ASP A 82 -6.01 -14.28 -3.91
C ASP A 82 -4.63 -13.64 -4.16
N TYR A 83 -3.85 -13.46 -3.08
CA TYR A 83 -2.51 -12.82 -3.03
C TYR A 83 -2.46 -11.30 -3.29
N ILE A 84 -3.61 -10.64 -3.38
CA ILE A 84 -3.70 -9.21 -3.65
C ILE A 84 -3.82 -8.50 -2.29
N LEU A 85 -2.77 -7.78 -1.87
CA LEU A 85 -2.70 -7.06 -0.58
C LEU A 85 -2.55 -7.95 0.68
N PRO A 86 -1.56 -8.85 0.77
CA PRO A 86 -1.35 -9.70 1.95
C PRO A 86 -0.75 -8.95 3.16
N HIS A 87 -0.38 -7.69 2.99
CA HIS A 87 0.42 -6.93 3.94
C HIS A 87 -0.39 -6.42 5.14
N TYR A 88 0.34 -6.02 6.17
CA TYR A 88 -0.22 -5.41 7.38
C TYR A 88 0.01 -3.90 7.40
N TRP A 89 1.13 -3.48 6.81
CA TRP A 89 1.61 -2.10 6.77
C TRP A 89 1.99 -1.76 5.34
N GLY A 90 1.82 -0.50 4.96
CA GLY A 90 2.25 -0.04 3.65
C GLY A 90 1.34 1.01 3.06
N PHE A 91 1.94 1.99 2.38
CA PHE A 91 1.25 3.00 1.58
C PHE A 91 2.16 3.35 0.38
N GLY A 92 1.94 4.47 -0.29
CA GLY A 92 2.87 5.06 -1.23
C GLY A 92 3.52 6.32 -0.68
N VAL A 93 3.58 7.34 -1.54
CA VAL A 93 4.14 8.65 -1.24
C VAL A 93 3.47 9.34 -0.05
N GLU A 94 2.20 9.02 0.21
CA GLU A 94 1.41 9.62 1.28
C GLU A 94 1.83 9.15 2.68
N SER A 95 2.74 8.18 2.77
CA SER A 95 3.24 7.66 4.06
C SER A 95 3.75 8.75 4.99
N ARG A 96 4.38 9.80 4.47
CA ARG A 96 5.00 10.86 5.31
C ARG A 96 3.97 11.70 6.06
N GLY A 97 2.79 11.90 5.49
CA GLY A 97 1.70 12.67 6.09
C GLY A 97 0.60 11.81 6.70
N THR A 98 0.71 10.48 6.63
CA THR A 98 -0.28 9.54 7.15
C THR A 98 0.30 8.81 8.35
N THR A 99 -0.24 9.06 9.54
CA THR A 99 0.26 8.38 10.74
C THR A 99 -0.19 6.92 10.76
N SER A 100 0.72 6.01 11.11
CA SER A 100 0.43 4.60 11.36
C SER A 100 0.23 4.29 12.86
N LYS A 101 0.11 5.32 13.70
CA LYS A 101 0.06 5.18 15.16
C LYS A 101 -1.21 4.47 15.61
N ILE A 102 -1.06 3.47 16.47
CA ILE A 102 -2.14 2.74 17.12
C ILE A 102 -2.29 3.27 18.56
N PRO A 103 -3.51 3.65 19.00
CA PRO A 103 -3.74 4.14 20.36
C PRO A 103 -3.58 3.01 21.39
N ASP A 104 -3.23 3.36 22.63
CA ASP A 104 -3.27 2.40 23.73
C ASP A 104 -4.72 2.05 24.11
N PRO A 105 -4.99 0.82 24.59
CA PRO A 105 -4.03 -0.27 24.82
C PRO A 105 -3.88 -1.23 23.63
N PHE A 106 -4.33 -0.84 22.44
CA PHE A 106 -4.38 -1.71 21.28
C PHE A 106 -3.00 -1.89 20.62
N ALA A 107 -2.72 -3.05 20.02
CA ALA A 107 -1.48 -3.27 19.27
C ALA A 107 -1.62 -4.40 18.25
N ILE A 108 -0.78 -4.40 17.22
CA ILE A 108 -0.64 -5.57 16.33
C ILE A 108 0.34 -6.53 16.98
N GLU A 109 -0.17 -7.71 17.38
CA GLU A 109 0.61 -8.74 18.07
C GLU A 109 1.61 -9.43 17.11
N VAL A 110 2.86 -9.51 17.54
CA VAL A 110 3.98 -10.11 16.81
C VAL A 110 4.76 -11.02 17.74
N GLY A 111 5.24 -12.15 17.22
CA GLY A 111 6.14 -13.04 17.95
C GLY A 111 5.48 -13.88 19.05
N ASN A 112 4.16 -14.10 19.00
CA ASN A 112 3.48 -14.96 19.98
C ASN A 112 3.89 -16.43 19.80
N PRO A 113 4.59 -17.06 20.77
CA PRO A 113 5.08 -18.44 20.62
C PRO A 113 3.97 -19.48 20.41
N ALA A 114 2.75 -19.21 20.89
CA ALA A 114 1.61 -20.11 20.71
C ALA A 114 1.03 -20.08 19.28
N LYS A 115 1.33 -19.03 18.50
CA LYS A 115 0.88 -18.86 17.11
C LYS A 115 1.94 -19.22 16.07
N ILE A 116 3.18 -19.48 16.51
CA ILE A 116 4.30 -19.84 15.64
C ILE A 116 4.46 -21.36 15.65
N GLN A 117 4.50 -21.97 14.47
CA GLN A 117 4.68 -23.41 14.34
C GLN A 117 6.07 -23.85 14.84
N ASN A 118 6.13 -24.99 15.53
CA ASN A 118 7.42 -25.58 15.94
C ASN A 118 8.36 -25.75 14.74
N GLY A 119 9.60 -25.29 14.87
CA GLY A 119 10.58 -25.30 13.79
C GLY A 119 10.49 -24.11 12.83
N PHE A 120 9.63 -23.12 13.12
CA PHE A 120 9.56 -21.88 12.37
C PHE A 120 9.92 -20.66 13.23
N GLU A 121 10.36 -19.61 12.57
CA GLU A 121 10.56 -18.28 13.14
C GLU A 121 9.72 -17.25 12.39
N GLU A 122 9.15 -16.28 13.12
CA GLU A 122 8.40 -15.18 12.51
C GLU A 122 9.34 -14.06 12.05
N LYS A 123 9.16 -13.64 10.80
CA LYS A 123 9.96 -12.63 10.11
C LYS A 123 9.07 -11.69 9.31
N TRP A 124 9.69 -10.61 8.85
CA TRP A 124 9.05 -9.60 8.02
C TRP A 124 9.84 -9.40 6.74
N LEU A 125 9.10 -9.24 5.65
CA LEU A 125 9.64 -8.77 4.39
C LEU A 125 9.08 -7.39 4.08
N LEU A 126 9.81 -6.66 3.25
CA LEU A 126 9.40 -5.38 2.71
C LEU A 126 9.43 -5.46 1.19
N ASN A 127 8.29 -5.26 0.54
CA ASN A 127 8.24 -4.99 -0.89
C ASN A 127 8.16 -3.49 -1.12
N ILE A 128 8.92 -2.99 -2.08
CA ILE A 128 8.89 -1.58 -2.48
C ILE A 128 8.81 -1.48 -4.00
N MET A 129 8.15 -0.41 -4.46
CA MET A 129 8.24 0.07 -5.81
C MET A 129 8.56 1.56 -5.81
N VAL A 130 9.64 1.91 -6.51
CA VAL A 130 10.20 3.25 -6.54
C VAL A 130 10.40 3.67 -7.99
N ILE A 131 9.99 4.89 -8.32
CA ILE A 131 10.09 5.45 -9.66
C ILE A 131 10.97 6.69 -9.60
N ASP A 132 12.09 6.71 -10.31
CA ASP A 132 12.84 7.95 -10.55
C ASP A 132 12.12 8.78 -11.61
N THR A 133 11.63 9.97 -11.25
CA THR A 133 10.85 10.83 -12.14
C THR A 133 11.67 11.97 -12.75
N ARG A 134 12.99 12.00 -12.52
CA ARG A 134 13.86 13.04 -13.07
C ARG A 134 13.93 12.89 -14.58
N GLY A 135 13.68 14.00 -15.29
CA GLY A 135 13.71 14.02 -16.75
C GLY A 135 12.55 13.33 -17.46
N ALA A 136 11.60 12.70 -16.74
CA ALA A 136 10.44 12.07 -17.36
C ALA A 136 9.62 13.10 -18.18
N GLN A 137 9.18 12.71 -19.38
CA GLN A 137 8.37 13.58 -20.27
C GLN A 137 7.08 14.05 -19.58
N ASP A 138 6.45 13.14 -18.85
CA ASP A 138 5.30 13.40 -17.99
C ASP A 138 5.52 12.66 -16.67
N LYS A 139 5.87 13.42 -15.64
CA LYS A 139 6.11 12.88 -14.30
C LYS A 139 4.86 12.21 -13.72
N LYS A 140 3.69 12.84 -13.87
CA LYS A 140 2.44 12.33 -13.30
C LYS A 140 2.02 11.05 -14.00
N GLY A 141 2.05 11.05 -15.34
CA GLY A 141 1.73 9.85 -16.12
C GLY A 141 2.69 8.69 -15.85
N CYS A 142 3.98 8.97 -15.62
CA CYS A 142 4.98 7.99 -15.17
C CYS A 142 4.62 7.40 -13.79
N THR A 143 4.26 8.24 -12.80
CA THR A 143 3.83 7.77 -11.48
C THR A 143 2.48 7.04 -11.47
N GLU A 144 1.65 7.29 -12.48
CA GLU A 144 0.38 6.58 -12.71
C GLU A 144 0.54 5.32 -13.58
N CYS A 145 1.79 4.95 -13.90
CA CYS A 145 2.11 3.76 -14.69
C CYS A 145 1.46 3.72 -16.07
N ARG A 146 1.33 4.88 -16.73
CA ARG A 146 0.80 4.96 -18.09
C ARG A 146 1.72 4.26 -19.09
N CYS A 147 1.18 3.26 -19.78
CA CYS A 147 1.97 2.39 -20.66
C CYS A 147 2.61 3.14 -21.83
N ASP A 148 1.93 4.17 -22.36
CA ASP A 148 2.44 5.01 -23.45
C ASP A 148 3.62 5.90 -23.04
N LEU A 149 3.86 6.06 -21.73
CA LEU A 149 4.94 6.86 -21.15
C LEU A 149 6.09 6.02 -20.60
N ILE A 150 6.03 4.69 -20.75
CA ILE A 150 7.06 3.76 -20.29
C ILE A 150 7.71 3.07 -21.49
N ASN A 151 9.02 2.84 -21.40
CA ASN A 151 9.80 2.08 -22.37
C ASN A 151 9.54 0.58 -22.21
N LEU A 152 8.33 0.14 -22.55
CA LEU A 152 7.92 -1.26 -22.48
C LEU A 152 8.56 -2.10 -23.59
N PRO A 153 8.80 -3.41 -23.35
CA PRO A 153 9.19 -4.35 -24.39
C PRO A 153 8.19 -4.34 -25.57
N LYS A 154 8.69 -4.48 -26.79
CA LYS A 154 7.84 -4.44 -28.02
C LYS A 154 6.75 -5.51 -28.03
N ASP A 155 7.00 -6.63 -27.38
CA ASP A 155 6.10 -7.78 -27.27
C ASP A 155 5.25 -7.76 -25.99
N PHE A 156 5.30 -6.69 -25.18
CA PHE A 156 4.55 -6.57 -23.91
C PHE A 156 3.09 -7.02 -24.04
N TYR A 157 2.31 -6.39 -24.92
CA TYR A 157 0.90 -6.77 -25.13
C TYR A 157 0.71 -8.15 -25.76
N ASN A 158 1.75 -8.77 -26.32
CA ASN A 158 1.68 -10.13 -26.86
C ASN A 158 1.79 -11.19 -25.77
N VAL A 159 2.62 -10.93 -24.74
CA VAL A 159 2.98 -11.91 -23.71
C VAL A 159 2.25 -11.66 -22.38
N THR A 160 1.85 -10.42 -22.09
CA THR A 160 1.25 -10.05 -20.81
C THR A 160 -0.25 -10.38 -20.78
N ARG A 161 -0.66 -10.97 -19.66
CA ARG A 161 -2.04 -11.33 -19.35
C ARG A 161 -2.41 -10.77 -17.99
N ASP A 162 -3.69 -10.47 -17.81
CA ASP A 162 -4.23 -10.04 -16.53
C ASP A 162 -4.35 -11.21 -15.54
N ILE A 163 -4.84 -10.91 -14.33
CA ILE A 163 -5.02 -11.89 -13.25
C ILE A 163 -6.02 -13.02 -13.59
N HIS A 164 -6.88 -12.83 -14.58
CA HIS A 164 -7.79 -13.87 -15.10
C HIS A 164 -7.25 -14.53 -16.36
N ASN A 165 -5.96 -14.38 -16.63
CA ASN A 165 -5.27 -14.94 -17.79
C ASN A 165 -5.78 -14.36 -19.14
N GLN A 166 -6.46 -13.22 -19.13
CA GLN A 166 -6.92 -12.52 -20.34
C GLN A 166 -5.81 -11.66 -20.92
N LYS A 167 -5.67 -11.67 -22.25
CA LYS A 167 -4.63 -10.90 -22.95
C LYS A 167 -4.91 -9.40 -22.83
N LEU A 168 -3.90 -8.62 -22.40
CA LEU A 168 -4.01 -7.16 -22.39
C LEU A 168 -3.92 -6.60 -23.82
N THR A 169 -4.61 -5.49 -24.07
CA THR A 169 -4.50 -4.78 -25.37
C THR A 169 -4.32 -3.29 -25.17
N PRO A 170 -3.69 -2.56 -26.12
CA PRO A 170 -3.57 -1.11 -26.03
C PRO A 170 -4.92 -0.38 -25.95
N ALA A 171 -5.99 -0.98 -26.48
CA ALA A 171 -7.33 -0.40 -26.45
C ALA A 171 -8.00 -0.53 -25.07
N THR A 172 -7.76 -1.64 -24.37
CA THR A 172 -8.42 -1.98 -23.10
C THR A 172 -7.56 -1.71 -21.88
N TYR A 173 -6.24 -1.61 -22.03
CA TYR A 173 -5.29 -1.43 -20.93
C TYR A 173 -4.25 -0.35 -21.26
N LYS A 174 -4.48 0.84 -20.69
CA LYS A 174 -3.68 2.05 -20.95
C LYS A 174 -2.63 2.35 -19.88
N GLY A 175 -2.71 1.73 -18.71
CA GLY A 175 -1.77 1.96 -17.61
C GLY A 175 -2.17 1.21 -16.35
N GLY A 176 -1.22 1.14 -15.43
CA GLY A 176 -1.34 0.41 -14.17
C GLY A 176 -0.16 -0.55 -13.91
N LEU A 177 -0.28 -1.38 -12.89
CA LEU A 177 0.67 -2.35 -12.35
C LEU A 177 1.48 -3.08 -13.43
N PHE A 178 0.83 -3.59 -14.48
CA PHE A 178 1.52 -4.36 -15.51
C PHE A 178 2.52 -3.54 -16.32
N CYS A 179 2.38 -2.21 -16.40
CA CYS A 179 3.28 -1.34 -17.16
C CYS A 179 4.46 -0.84 -16.31
N CYS A 180 4.36 -0.87 -14.99
CA CYS A 180 5.45 -0.52 -14.08
C CYS A 180 6.21 -1.76 -13.58
N GLN A 181 6.93 -2.42 -14.49
CA GLN A 181 7.72 -3.61 -14.16
C GLN A 181 9.09 -3.25 -13.58
N ASP A 182 9.75 -4.18 -12.89
CA ASP A 182 11.12 -3.97 -12.43
C ASP A 182 12.09 -3.75 -13.62
N ASN A 183 12.96 -2.75 -13.50
CA ASN A 183 13.98 -2.36 -14.49
C ASN A 183 13.46 -1.84 -15.84
N VAL A 184 12.20 -1.42 -15.95
CA VAL A 184 11.77 -0.57 -17.08
C VAL A 184 12.02 0.90 -16.75
N GLN A 185 11.94 1.76 -17.76
CA GLN A 185 12.24 3.18 -17.63
C GLN A 185 11.09 4.03 -18.18
N CYS A 186 10.71 5.08 -17.46
CA CYS A 186 9.85 6.12 -18.01
C CYS A 186 10.54 6.83 -19.17
N LYS A 187 9.77 7.20 -20.19
CA LYS A 187 10.26 7.99 -21.32
C LYS A 187 10.78 9.32 -20.81
N LEU A 188 12.03 9.61 -21.16
CA LEU A 188 12.71 10.83 -20.80
C LEU A 188 12.52 11.91 -21.87
N SER A 189 12.54 13.16 -21.45
CA SER A 189 12.60 14.31 -22.35
C SER A 189 13.86 14.22 -23.19
N GLU A 190 13.77 14.64 -24.46
CA GLU A 190 14.88 14.53 -25.40
C GLU A 190 16.14 15.22 -24.87
N GLY A 191 17.27 14.52 -24.94
CA GLY A 191 18.56 15.04 -24.47
C GLY A 191 18.75 15.07 -22.94
N PHE A 192 17.76 14.69 -22.14
CA PHE A 192 17.94 14.65 -20.68
C PHE A 192 18.95 13.57 -20.29
N GLN A 193 19.95 13.97 -19.51
CA GLN A 193 20.92 13.08 -18.87
C GLN A 193 21.03 13.50 -17.42
N GLY A 194 21.13 12.53 -16.51
CA GLY A 194 21.22 12.81 -15.09
C GLY A 194 22.04 11.74 -14.39
N PRO A 195 22.72 12.09 -13.28
CA PRO A 195 23.56 11.14 -12.57
C PRO A 195 22.71 10.04 -11.92
N ARG A 196 23.29 8.86 -11.80
CA ARG A 196 22.79 7.80 -10.94
C ARG A 196 22.81 8.28 -9.50
N LYS A 197 21.74 8.01 -8.75
CA LYS A 197 21.68 8.24 -7.30
C LYS A 197 21.46 6.95 -6.54
N ASN A 198 21.90 6.89 -5.28
CA ASN A 198 21.50 5.81 -4.39
C ASN A 198 20.31 6.30 -3.59
N VAL A 199 19.34 5.41 -3.42
CA VAL A 199 18.10 5.66 -2.72
C VAL A 199 17.97 4.52 -1.72
N SER A 200 17.68 4.87 -0.48
CA SER A 200 17.46 3.92 0.60
C SER A 200 16.04 4.09 1.13
N MET A 201 15.44 3.00 1.58
CA MET A 201 14.22 3.06 2.38
C MET A 201 14.62 3.20 3.84
N ARG A 202 14.15 4.25 4.51
CA ARG A 202 14.24 4.41 5.96
C ARG A 202 12.89 4.04 6.56
N TYR A 203 12.89 3.25 7.62
CA TYR A 203 11.68 2.98 8.38
C TYR A 203 11.88 3.08 9.88
N LYS A 204 10.77 3.32 10.59
CA LYS A 204 10.72 3.42 12.04
C LYS A 204 9.55 2.59 12.55
N ILE A 205 9.84 1.75 13.54
CA ILE A 205 8.86 0.90 14.21
C ILE A 205 8.80 1.32 15.67
N SER A 206 7.59 1.59 16.17
CA SER A 206 7.35 1.72 17.60
C SER A 206 6.63 0.48 18.11
N TRP A 207 7.00 0.02 19.30
CA TRP A 207 6.50 -1.23 19.87
C TRP A 207 6.58 -1.20 21.40
N VAL A 208 5.86 -2.13 22.03
CA VAL A 208 5.89 -2.40 23.47
C VAL A 208 6.05 -3.89 23.72
N ASP A 209 6.63 -4.28 24.85
CA ASP A 209 6.60 -5.68 25.28
C ASP A 209 5.15 -6.14 25.45
N TRP A 210 4.83 -7.32 24.93
CA TRP A 210 3.49 -7.87 25.06
C TRP A 210 3.23 -8.31 26.51
N ASN A 211 2.10 -7.89 27.07
CA ASN A 211 1.60 -8.29 28.37
C ASN A 211 0.06 -8.39 28.36
N GLU A 212 -0.52 -8.68 29.53
CA GLU A 212 -1.97 -8.92 29.67
C GLU A 212 -2.83 -7.66 29.45
N TYR A 213 -2.24 -6.46 29.45
CA TYR A 213 -2.97 -5.22 29.27
C TYR A 213 -3.13 -4.82 27.80
N GLN A 214 -2.44 -5.48 26.85
CA GLN A 214 -2.55 -5.14 25.42
C GLN A 214 -3.69 -5.91 24.77
N ILE A 215 -4.40 -5.22 23.89
CA ILE A 215 -5.50 -5.80 23.11
C ILE A 215 -5.05 -6.01 21.66
N PRO A 216 -5.09 -7.25 21.14
CA PRO A 216 -4.67 -7.52 19.77
C PRO A 216 -5.65 -6.91 18.77
N LEU A 217 -5.09 -6.25 17.75
CA LEU A 217 -5.83 -5.77 16.59
C LEU A 217 -5.75 -6.76 15.44
N LYS A 218 -6.88 -6.90 14.77
CA LYS A 218 -6.99 -7.49 13.44
C LYS A 218 -6.86 -6.41 12.39
N VAL A 219 -5.99 -6.64 11.42
CA VAL A 219 -5.80 -5.73 10.29
C VAL A 219 -6.69 -6.21 9.16
N TYR A 220 -7.45 -5.28 8.58
CA TYR A 220 -8.18 -5.52 7.34
C TYR A 220 -7.77 -4.47 6.32
N ILE A 221 -7.53 -4.93 5.10
CA ILE A 221 -7.39 -4.07 3.93
C ILE A 221 -8.53 -4.43 2.99
N LEU A 222 -9.38 -3.44 2.76
CA LEU A 222 -10.53 -3.53 1.88
C LEU A 222 -10.20 -2.86 0.55
N ASP A 223 -10.74 -3.37 -0.55
CA ASP A 223 -10.51 -2.83 -1.88
C ASP A 223 -11.84 -2.47 -2.54
N SER A 224 -12.01 -1.19 -2.88
CA SER A 224 -13.15 -0.75 -3.69
C SER A 224 -12.97 -1.04 -5.19
N THR A 225 -11.76 -1.42 -5.58
CA THR A 225 -11.41 -1.82 -6.93
C THR A 225 -11.60 -3.33 -7.09
N ASP A 226 -11.90 -3.77 -8.30
CA ASP A 226 -12.02 -5.20 -8.61
C ASP A 226 -10.64 -5.90 -8.61
N LYS A 227 -9.52 -5.13 -8.69
CA LYS A 227 -8.19 -5.64 -9.07
C LYS A 227 -6.99 -4.84 -8.50
N ALA A 228 -7.01 -4.39 -7.24
CA ALA A 228 -6.04 -3.47 -6.59
C ALA A 228 -5.98 -2.04 -7.15
N GLU A 229 -6.19 -1.89 -8.44
CA GLU A 229 -6.20 -0.60 -9.11
C GLU A 229 -7.21 -0.59 -10.26
N TYR A 230 -7.55 0.60 -10.71
CA TYR A 230 -8.43 0.82 -11.86
C TYR A 230 -8.01 2.05 -12.65
N SER A 231 -8.53 2.14 -13.87
CA SER A 231 -8.39 3.35 -14.69
C SER A 231 -9.64 4.20 -14.59
N ILE A 232 -9.46 5.50 -14.45
CA ILE A 232 -10.55 6.47 -14.47
C ILE A 232 -10.69 6.99 -15.90
N GLN A 233 -11.89 6.86 -16.45
CA GLN A 233 -12.27 7.54 -17.69
C GLN A 233 -13.09 8.78 -17.32
N PRO A 234 -12.80 9.96 -17.88
CA PRO A 234 -13.63 11.14 -17.70
C PRO A 234 -15.06 10.84 -18.16
N ASN A 235 -16.04 11.06 -17.29
CA ASN A 235 -17.44 10.75 -17.58
C ASN A 235 -18.16 11.87 -18.37
N GLY A 236 -17.46 12.97 -18.70
CA GLY A 236 -18.01 14.12 -19.43
C GLY A 236 -18.97 15.01 -18.61
N VAL A 237 -19.24 14.66 -17.35
CA VAL A 237 -20.16 15.36 -16.44
C VAL A 237 -19.40 16.40 -15.59
N GLY A 238 -18.76 17.36 -16.26
CA GLY A 238 -18.01 18.45 -15.62
C GLY A 238 -17.02 17.98 -14.56
N ASP A 239 -16.94 18.70 -13.44
CA ASP A 239 -16.00 18.41 -12.34
C ASP A 239 -16.53 17.37 -11.32
N THR A 240 -17.64 16.69 -11.62
CA THR A 240 -18.25 15.72 -10.69
C THR A 240 -17.33 14.52 -10.48
N PRO A 241 -16.88 14.21 -9.26
CA PRO A 241 -15.97 13.11 -9.01
C PRO A 241 -16.50 11.77 -9.53
N VAL A 242 -15.59 10.95 -10.07
CA VAL A 242 -15.87 9.56 -10.40
C VAL A 242 -15.87 8.75 -9.10
N VAL A 243 -16.87 7.90 -8.94
CA VAL A 243 -17.10 7.11 -7.73
C VAL A 243 -16.92 5.64 -8.05
N GLN A 244 -16.10 4.96 -7.25
CA GLN A 244 -15.88 3.52 -7.30
C GLN A 244 -16.27 2.93 -5.93
N LYS A 245 -17.03 1.83 -5.92
CA LYS A 245 -17.53 1.19 -4.70
C LYS A 245 -17.31 -0.31 -4.71
N ALA A 246 -17.15 -0.88 -3.52
CA ALA A 246 -17.34 -2.30 -3.28
C ALA A 246 -18.08 -2.52 -1.96
N ASP A 247 -18.94 -3.53 -1.96
CA ASP A 247 -19.66 -4.00 -0.78
C ASP A 247 -18.99 -5.30 -0.31
N ILE A 248 -18.54 -5.31 0.93
CA ILE A 248 -17.65 -6.34 1.46
C ILE A 248 -18.26 -6.91 2.75
N PRO A 249 -18.68 -8.19 2.75
CA PRO A 249 -19.21 -8.83 3.94
C PRO A 249 -18.09 -9.12 4.94
N MET A 250 -18.27 -8.68 6.18
CA MET A 250 -17.35 -8.97 7.26
C MET A 250 -17.62 -10.35 7.85
N GLU A 251 -16.69 -11.29 7.71
CA GLU A 251 -16.84 -12.63 8.32
C GLU A 251 -16.96 -12.52 9.85
N LYS A 252 -16.11 -11.69 10.46
CA LYS A 252 -16.14 -11.37 11.89
C LYS A 252 -16.00 -9.86 12.08
N GLY A 253 -16.92 -9.29 12.84
CA GLY A 253 -16.94 -7.89 13.22
C GLY A 253 -16.11 -7.61 14.47
N GLY A 254 -16.34 -6.43 15.04
CA GLY A 254 -15.65 -5.94 16.23
C GLY A 254 -15.74 -4.42 16.33
N TYR A 255 -14.83 -3.82 17.07
CA TYR A 255 -14.78 -2.38 17.29
C TYR A 255 -13.73 -1.74 16.38
N LEU A 256 -14.14 -0.75 15.59
CA LEU A 256 -13.22 0.03 14.77
C LEU A 256 -12.33 0.88 15.69
N ILE A 257 -11.01 0.73 15.58
CA ILE A 257 -10.02 1.48 16.38
C ILE A 257 -9.23 2.48 15.54
N PHE A 258 -8.98 2.13 14.27
CA PHE A 258 -8.19 2.92 13.34
C PHE A 258 -8.75 2.74 11.93
N GLY A 259 -8.86 3.82 11.18
CA GLY A 259 -9.25 3.79 9.76
C GLY A 259 -8.47 4.81 8.93
N THR A 260 -7.95 4.40 7.78
CA THR A 260 -7.34 5.30 6.79
C THR A 260 -7.40 4.66 5.39
N ALA A 261 -6.90 5.35 4.37
CA ALA A 261 -6.86 4.80 3.02
C ALA A 261 -5.48 4.97 2.37
N HIS A 262 -5.14 4.04 1.47
CA HIS A 262 -4.02 4.18 0.52
C HIS A 262 -4.61 4.62 -0.82
N MET A 263 -4.17 5.77 -1.30
CA MET A 263 -4.76 6.43 -2.46
C MET A 263 -3.67 7.04 -3.33
N HIS A 264 -3.96 7.25 -4.61
CA HIS A 264 -3.06 7.96 -5.51
C HIS A 264 -3.51 9.41 -5.74
N SER A 265 -2.63 10.19 -6.37
CA SER A 265 -2.93 11.58 -6.70
C SER A 265 -4.20 11.69 -7.56
N GLY A 266 -5.03 12.69 -7.27
CA GLY A 266 -6.35 12.85 -7.89
C GLY A 266 -7.52 12.38 -7.03
N VAL A 267 -7.28 11.67 -5.93
CA VAL A 267 -8.32 11.32 -4.96
C VAL A 267 -8.96 12.59 -4.34
N VAL A 268 -10.25 12.52 -4.07
CA VAL A 268 -11.03 13.55 -3.37
C VAL A 268 -11.25 13.12 -1.92
N ASN A 269 -11.68 11.89 -1.70
CA ASN A 269 -11.74 11.22 -0.41
C ASN A 269 -12.00 9.72 -0.61
N ALA A 270 -11.92 8.98 0.49
CA ALA A 270 -12.38 7.61 0.60
C ALA A 270 -13.25 7.47 1.85
N THR A 271 -14.37 6.79 1.74
CA THR A 271 -15.30 6.63 2.87
C THR A 271 -15.70 5.17 3.06
N LEU A 272 -15.66 4.73 4.31
CA LEU A 272 -16.17 3.45 4.78
C LEU A 272 -17.56 3.66 5.39
N TYR A 273 -18.55 2.93 4.90
CA TYR A 273 -19.91 2.94 5.39
C TYR A 273 -20.30 1.59 5.98
N GLY A 274 -21.16 1.61 6.99
CA GLY A 274 -21.88 0.42 7.47
C GLY A 274 -23.08 0.10 6.59
N GLU A 275 -23.66 -1.08 6.78
CA GLU A 275 -24.78 -1.59 5.96
C GLU A 275 -26.02 -0.68 6.00
N ASP A 276 -26.23 0.00 7.13
CA ASP A 276 -27.31 0.97 7.35
C ASP A 276 -27.04 2.36 6.75
N GLY A 277 -25.92 2.52 6.02
CA GLY A 277 -25.50 3.77 5.40
C GLY A 277 -24.79 4.74 6.34
N ARG A 278 -24.55 4.38 7.60
CA ARG A 278 -23.79 5.24 8.53
C ARG A 278 -22.34 5.37 8.09
N THR A 279 -21.79 6.57 8.16
CA THR A 279 -20.35 6.79 7.93
C THR A 279 -19.56 6.25 9.11
N LEU A 280 -18.67 5.28 8.86
CA LEU A 280 -17.76 4.74 9.88
C LEU A 280 -16.45 5.53 9.90
N CYS A 281 -15.91 5.87 8.73
CA CYS A 281 -14.71 6.68 8.60
C CYS A 281 -14.61 7.31 7.22
N THR A 282 -14.24 8.59 7.15
CA THR A 282 -13.85 9.27 5.91
C THR A 282 -12.38 9.68 5.97
N ALA A 283 -11.56 9.10 5.10
CA ALA A 283 -10.19 9.49 4.88
C ALA A 283 -10.12 10.55 3.77
N THR A 284 -9.45 11.67 4.06
CA THR A 284 -9.32 12.82 3.16
C THR A 284 -7.85 13.05 2.81
N PRO A 285 -7.55 13.44 1.57
CA PRO A 285 -6.19 13.66 1.13
C PRO A 285 -5.61 14.96 1.66
N LYS A 286 -4.31 14.92 1.93
CA LYS A 286 -3.46 16.09 2.10
C LYS A 286 -2.57 16.22 0.86
N TYR A 287 -2.74 17.31 0.13
CA TYR A 287 -1.88 17.67 -0.99
C TYR A 287 -0.80 18.65 -0.53
N GLY A 288 0.41 18.47 -1.03
CA GLY A 288 1.50 19.42 -0.79
C GLY A 288 1.28 20.76 -1.49
N THR A 289 2.01 21.78 -1.05
CA THR A 289 1.87 23.17 -1.50
C THR A 289 3.22 23.86 -1.76
N GLY A 290 4.33 23.16 -1.59
CA GLY A 290 5.68 23.68 -1.73
C GLY A 290 6.60 22.71 -2.48
N THR A 291 7.90 22.82 -2.22
CA THR A 291 8.93 22.01 -2.90
C THR A 291 9.69 21.10 -1.95
N GLU A 292 9.43 21.19 -0.66
CA GLU A 292 10.10 20.38 0.37
C GLU A 292 9.58 18.94 0.37
N ALA A 293 10.45 18.00 0.74
CA ALA A 293 10.10 16.60 0.87
C ALA A 293 8.96 16.41 1.89
N GLY A 294 7.83 15.87 1.45
CA GLY A 294 6.61 15.69 2.27
C GLY A 294 5.61 16.85 2.18
N ASN A 295 5.89 17.88 1.37
CA ASN A 295 4.98 18.99 1.09
C ASN A 295 4.98 19.38 -0.39
N GLU A 296 5.23 18.44 -1.31
CA GLU A 296 5.39 18.70 -2.73
C GLU A 296 4.07 19.08 -3.42
N GLU A 297 4.06 20.23 -4.09
CA GLU A 297 2.90 20.74 -4.80
C GLU A 297 2.36 19.74 -5.82
N GLY A 298 1.06 19.45 -5.72
CA GLY A 298 0.36 18.54 -6.63
C GLY A 298 0.63 17.05 -6.38
N TYR A 299 1.36 16.69 -5.32
CA TYR A 299 1.52 15.32 -4.84
C TYR A 299 0.61 15.07 -3.63
N LEU A 300 0.04 13.87 -3.57
CA LEU A 300 -0.61 13.38 -2.36
C LEU A 300 0.47 13.09 -1.31
N THR A 301 0.53 13.87 -0.24
CA THR A 301 1.56 13.76 0.79
C THR A 301 1.06 13.11 2.08
N GLY A 302 -0.26 12.93 2.23
CA GLY A 302 -0.87 12.26 3.37
C GLY A 302 -2.34 11.95 3.17
N MET A 303 -2.88 11.10 4.04
CA MET A 303 -4.30 10.82 4.20
C MET A 303 -4.69 11.01 5.67
N SER A 304 -5.88 11.57 5.92
CA SER A 304 -6.40 11.69 7.27
C SER A 304 -6.77 10.32 7.84
N VAL A 305 -6.60 10.18 9.15
CA VAL A 305 -6.88 8.95 9.89
C VAL A 305 -8.07 9.17 10.81
N CYS A 306 -8.97 8.18 10.89
CA CYS A 306 -10.03 8.12 11.87
C CYS A 306 -9.56 7.35 13.11
N TYR A 307 -9.70 7.98 14.28
CA TYR A 307 -9.56 7.38 15.59
C TYR A 307 -10.89 7.50 16.34
N PRO A 308 -11.89 6.66 16.02
CA PRO A 308 -13.13 6.66 16.77
C PRO A 308 -12.87 6.36 18.24
N GLU A 309 -13.71 6.88 19.14
CA GLU A 309 -13.63 6.50 20.55
C GLU A 309 -13.88 4.99 20.67
N PRO A 310 -13.03 4.24 21.42
CA PRO A 310 -13.21 2.80 21.55
C PRO A 310 -14.63 2.44 22.02
N GLY A 311 -15.31 1.58 21.26
CA GLY A 311 -16.71 1.20 21.53
C GLY A 311 -17.78 2.06 20.84
N SER A 312 -17.43 3.23 20.29
CA SER A 312 -18.39 4.10 19.59
C SER A 312 -18.83 3.53 18.22
N ILE A 313 -17.97 2.76 17.57
CA ILE A 313 -18.23 2.15 16.27
C ILE A 313 -18.06 0.63 16.40
N GLN A 314 -19.18 -0.08 16.42
CA GLN A 314 -19.24 -1.53 16.37
C GLN A 314 -19.72 -2.00 14.99
N ILE A 315 -18.93 -2.87 14.38
CA ILE A 315 -19.24 -3.61 13.16
C ILE A 315 -19.69 -5.00 13.58
N LYS A 316 -20.83 -5.47 13.07
CA LYS A 316 -21.38 -6.78 13.44
C LYS A 316 -20.77 -7.89 12.59
N ASP A 317 -20.78 -9.10 13.13
CA ASP A 317 -20.52 -10.30 12.33
C ASP A 317 -21.51 -10.38 11.18
N GLY A 318 -21.00 -10.59 9.96
CA GLY A 318 -21.78 -10.61 8.73
C GLY A 318 -22.19 -9.24 8.19
N GLU A 319 -21.89 -8.13 8.86
CA GLU A 319 -22.23 -6.78 8.37
C GLU A 319 -21.52 -6.50 7.05
N VAL A 320 -22.27 -6.00 6.06
CA VAL A 320 -21.71 -5.58 4.78
C VAL A 320 -21.21 -4.14 4.89
N LEU A 321 -19.91 -3.96 4.68
CA LEU A 321 -19.30 -2.65 4.65
C LEU A 321 -19.15 -2.16 3.21
N THR A 322 -19.47 -0.90 2.96
CA THR A 322 -19.24 -0.28 1.64
C THR A 322 -18.01 0.60 1.70
N VAL A 323 -17.01 0.31 0.87
CA VAL A 323 -15.88 1.23 0.61
C VAL A 323 -16.20 2.05 -0.62
N GLU A 324 -16.18 3.38 -0.49
CA GLU A 324 -16.36 4.33 -1.58
C GLU A 324 -15.09 5.14 -1.80
N SER A 325 -14.51 5.04 -3.00
CA SER A 325 -13.42 5.87 -3.46
C SER A 325 -13.93 6.95 -4.40
N ARG A 326 -13.55 8.21 -4.16
CA ARG A 326 -13.89 9.33 -5.04
C ARG A 326 -12.64 9.94 -5.62
N TYR A 327 -12.59 10.06 -6.95
CA TYR A 327 -11.50 10.71 -7.65
C TYR A 327 -12.00 11.84 -8.54
N ARG A 328 -11.13 12.82 -8.79
CA ARG A 328 -11.39 13.86 -9.79
C ARG A 328 -11.69 13.22 -11.14
N ASN A 329 -12.57 13.87 -11.90
CA ASN A 329 -13.05 13.42 -13.20
C ASN A 329 -12.02 13.63 -14.32
N GLU A 330 -10.84 13.07 -14.13
CA GLU A 330 -9.69 13.21 -15.01
C GLU A 330 -9.21 11.83 -15.40
N PHE A 331 -8.67 11.71 -16.61
CA PHE A 331 -8.11 10.43 -17.05
C PHE A 331 -6.92 10.08 -16.17
N ARG A 332 -6.97 8.89 -15.56
CA ARG A 332 -5.92 8.37 -14.68
C ARG A 332 -5.79 6.87 -14.87
N THR A 333 -4.60 6.37 -14.65
CA THR A 333 -4.32 4.93 -14.57
C THR A 333 -3.70 4.60 -13.23
N GLY A 334 -3.82 3.34 -12.82
CA GLY A 334 -3.32 2.90 -11.51
C GLY A 334 -3.98 3.64 -10.34
N ALA A 335 -5.25 4.02 -10.43
CA ALA A 335 -5.95 4.62 -9.29
C ALA A 335 -6.19 3.56 -8.22
N MET A 336 -5.78 3.83 -6.98
CA MET A 336 -5.97 2.92 -5.85
C MET A 336 -7.32 3.14 -5.18
N GLY A 337 -7.82 2.12 -4.49
CA GLY A 337 -9.10 2.18 -3.77
C GLY A 337 -9.06 1.43 -2.44
N HIS A 338 -7.89 1.39 -1.78
CA HIS A 338 -7.68 0.58 -0.59
C HIS A 338 -8.04 1.32 0.69
N PHE A 339 -8.75 0.64 1.59
CA PHE A 339 -9.12 1.15 2.90
C PHE A 339 -8.58 0.24 4.00
N TYR A 340 -7.79 0.80 4.90
CA TYR A 340 -7.18 0.10 6.02
C TYR A 340 -8.06 0.32 7.23
N MET A 341 -8.46 -0.76 7.89
CA MET A 341 -9.16 -0.68 9.16
C MET A 341 -8.57 -1.67 10.16
N TYR A 342 -8.37 -1.21 11.39
CA TYR A 342 -7.93 -2.07 12.48
C TYR A 342 -9.09 -2.27 13.46
N ILE A 343 -9.40 -3.54 13.69
CA ILE A 343 -10.55 -3.97 14.47
C ILE A 343 -10.06 -4.67 15.74
N ALA A 344 -10.62 -4.28 16.88
CA ALA A 344 -10.47 -5.01 18.14
C ALA A 344 -11.70 -5.91 18.37
N GLU A 345 -11.48 -7.17 18.74
CA GLU A 345 -12.60 -8.07 19.08
C GLU A 345 -13.21 -7.72 20.44
N ASN A 346 -12.39 -7.22 21.37
CA ASN A 346 -12.77 -6.85 22.72
C ASN A 346 -12.26 -5.45 23.05
N LEU A 347 -12.88 -4.81 24.04
CA LEU A 347 -12.45 -3.54 24.62
C LEU A 347 -11.82 -3.78 26.00
N PRO A 348 -11.06 -2.81 26.55
CA PRO A 348 -10.42 -2.92 27.86
C PRO A 348 -11.39 -3.15 29.02
#